data_AF-A0A8H6E444-F1
#
_entry.id   AF-A0A8H6E444-F1
#
_cell.length_a   1.000
_cell.length_b   1.000
_cell.length_c   1.000
_cell.angle_alpha   90.00
_cell.angle_beta   90.00
_cell.angle_gamma   90.00
#
_symmetry.space_group_name_H-M   'P 1'
#
loop_
_entity.id
_entity.type
_entity.pdbx_description
1 polymer ?
#
loop_
_entity_poly.entity_id
_entity_poly.type
_entity_poly.pdbx_seq_one_letter_code
_entity_poly.pdbx_strand_id
1 'polypeptide(L)'
;MLDPRIGHLDEHNYQACLSGSRNFRRKDHLVQHLRLTHRLDTMPLIDDWKTPAPEVTSRCGFCDRRLSSWEERVEHIASHFRKGSTMDDWRGEHDFPPEITKQVTKALPPYYIGHNSRCLIPFSATNAHAKDQLEQIASRMVRNTITENISPNAVTQGSASVQTFDNNSLGSIFEVLAAHLGRYTRQKLQEGVIPTDEMLQQESRRLVYDSEDPWDQTIFDHPEWLAAFRRQHIEQRKNNSEDAKPALSKFDSLSLGQALRMDNIGT
;
A
#
# COMPACT_ATOMS: atom_id res chain seq x y z
N MET A 1 -50.16 -4.70 3.69
CA MET A 1 -48.84 -5.32 3.86
C MET A 1 -48.85 -5.96 5.23
N LEU A 2 -48.89 -7.30 5.32
CA LEU A 2 -48.79 -7.99 6.60
C LEU A 2 -47.31 -7.96 6.99
N ASP A 3 -46.97 -7.24 8.05
CA ASP A 3 -45.63 -7.36 8.61
C ASP A 3 -45.44 -8.80 9.11
N PRO A 4 -44.41 -9.51 8.64
CA PRO A 4 -44.18 -10.89 9.06
C PRO A 4 -43.93 -10.95 10.58
N ARG A 5 -44.47 -11.99 11.22
CA ARG A 5 -44.26 -12.23 12.65
C ARG A 5 -42.78 -12.42 12.92
N ILE A 6 -42.31 -12.02 14.11
CA ILE A 6 -40.88 -12.02 14.51
C ILE A 6 -40.21 -13.39 14.26
N GLY A 7 -40.92 -14.50 14.45
CA GLY A 7 -40.41 -15.87 14.20
C GLY A 7 -40.30 -16.30 12.73
N HIS A 8 -40.83 -15.52 11.77
CA HIS A 8 -40.66 -15.81 10.34
C HIS A 8 -39.19 -15.70 9.92
N LEU A 9 -38.42 -14.81 10.57
CA LEU A 9 -36.99 -14.65 10.27
C LEU A 9 -36.19 -15.91 10.59
N ASP A 10 -36.61 -16.69 11.59
CA ASP A 10 -35.95 -17.95 11.96
C ASP A 10 -36.18 -19.06 10.91
N GLU A 11 -37.32 -19.02 10.19
CA GLU A 11 -37.60 -19.94 9.06
C GLU A 11 -36.60 -19.76 7.91
N HIS A 12 -36.02 -18.56 7.78
CA HIS A 12 -35.02 -18.24 6.77
C HIS A 12 -33.59 -18.50 7.22
N ASN A 13 -33.35 -19.22 8.32
CA ASN A 13 -31.99 -19.46 8.84
C ASN A 13 -31.19 -18.15 8.98
N TYR A 14 -31.86 -17.08 9.43
CA TYR A 14 -31.32 -15.72 9.50
C TYR A 14 -30.03 -15.64 10.32
N GLN A 15 -29.92 -16.43 11.39
CA GLN A 15 -28.73 -16.46 12.25
C GLN A 15 -27.46 -16.85 11.47
N ALA A 16 -27.55 -17.84 10.57
CA ALA A 16 -26.41 -18.25 9.75
C ALA A 16 -25.98 -17.17 8.74
N CYS A 17 -26.93 -16.37 8.25
CA CYS A 17 -26.65 -15.21 7.40
C CYS A 17 -26.00 -14.08 8.21
N LEU A 18 -26.46 -13.85 9.45
CA LEU A 18 -25.97 -12.78 10.32
C LEU A 18 -24.50 -13.00 10.71
N SER A 19 -24.11 -14.24 10.98
CA SER A 19 -22.74 -14.62 11.34
C SER A 19 -21.74 -14.61 10.17
N GLY A 20 -22.22 -14.50 8.92
CA GLY A 20 -21.39 -14.55 7.71
C GLY A 20 -21.12 -13.18 7.07
N SER A 21 -20.32 -13.18 6.00
CA SER A 21 -20.14 -11.99 5.15
C SER A 21 -21.42 -11.70 4.37
N ARG A 22 -21.98 -10.51 4.57
CA ARG A 22 -23.21 -10.04 3.90
C ARG A 22 -22.96 -9.14 2.69
N ASN A 23 -21.69 -8.95 2.31
CA ASN A 23 -21.32 -8.22 1.11
C ASN A 23 -20.90 -9.20 0.02
N PHE A 24 -21.61 -9.16 -1.11
CA PHE A 24 -21.31 -9.97 -2.29
C PHE A 24 -20.87 -9.06 -3.42
N ARG A 25 -19.65 -9.26 -3.91
CA ARG A 25 -19.12 -8.48 -5.04
C ARG A 25 -19.77 -8.83 -6.38
N ARG A 26 -20.42 -10.00 -6.48
CA ARG A 26 -21.06 -10.48 -7.70
C ARG A 26 -22.47 -10.98 -7.43
N LYS A 27 -23.37 -10.73 -8.39
CA LYS A 27 -24.79 -11.12 -8.33
C LYS A 27 -24.97 -12.63 -8.18
N ASP A 28 -24.17 -13.44 -8.86
CA ASP A 28 -24.26 -14.89 -8.80
C ASP A 28 -23.88 -15.45 -7.42
N HIS A 29 -22.91 -14.85 -6.74
CA HIS A 29 -22.56 -15.25 -5.36
C HIS A 29 -23.68 -14.93 -4.37
N LEU A 30 -24.35 -13.79 -4.53
CA LEU A 30 -25.55 -13.45 -3.74
C LEU A 30 -26.68 -14.46 -4.01
N VAL A 31 -26.96 -14.75 -5.28
CA VAL A 31 -27.98 -15.74 -5.68
C VAL A 31 -27.65 -17.12 -5.11
N GLN A 32 -26.38 -17.54 -5.17
CA GLN A 32 -25.94 -18.81 -4.60
C GLN A 32 -26.16 -18.86 -3.08
N HIS A 33 -25.79 -17.80 -2.36
CA HIS A 33 -26.04 -17.69 -0.92
C HIS A 33 -27.54 -17.79 -0.59
N LEU A 34 -28.39 -17.06 -1.32
CA LEU A 34 -29.85 -17.10 -1.14
C LEU A 34 -30.43 -18.50 -1.39
N ARG A 35 -29.90 -19.27 -2.36
CA ARG A 35 -30.34 -20.66 -2.59
C ARG A 35 -29.86 -21.61 -1.50
N LEU A 36 -28.59 -21.53 -1.11
CA LEU A 36 -28.00 -22.54 -0.22
C LEU A 36 -28.29 -22.28 1.25
N THR A 37 -28.29 -21.01 1.66
CA THR A 37 -28.48 -20.61 3.07
C THR A 37 -29.95 -20.43 3.41
N HIS A 38 -30.72 -19.80 2.51
CA HIS A 38 -32.13 -19.46 2.73
C HIS A 38 -33.11 -20.37 1.97
N ARG A 39 -32.62 -21.29 1.12
CA ARG A 39 -33.45 -22.26 0.38
C ARG A 39 -34.57 -21.61 -0.43
N LEU A 40 -34.30 -20.44 -1.01
CA LEU A 40 -35.26 -19.75 -1.89
C LEU A 40 -35.36 -20.47 -3.24
N ASP A 41 -36.52 -21.05 -3.53
CA ASP A 41 -36.84 -21.68 -4.82
C ASP A 41 -37.04 -20.64 -5.94
N THR A 42 -37.65 -19.50 -5.60
CA THR A 42 -37.86 -18.37 -6.52
C THR A 42 -37.02 -17.17 -6.08
N MET A 43 -36.24 -16.61 -7.00
CA MET A 43 -35.42 -15.44 -6.68
C MET A 43 -36.23 -14.15 -6.71
N PRO A 44 -36.09 -13.28 -5.69
CA PRO A 44 -36.67 -11.94 -5.73
C PRO A 44 -35.97 -11.07 -6.80
N LEU A 45 -36.60 -9.95 -7.15
CA LEU A 45 -35.97 -8.93 -7.99
C LEU A 45 -34.87 -8.22 -7.18
N ILE A 46 -33.63 -8.67 -7.38
CA ILE A 46 -32.45 -8.20 -6.63
C ILE A 46 -31.63 -7.13 -7.38
N ASP A 47 -32.08 -6.69 -8.56
CA ASP A 47 -31.30 -5.76 -9.39
C ASP A 47 -31.09 -4.39 -8.74
N ASP A 48 -32.01 -4.00 -7.84
CA ASP A 48 -31.94 -2.75 -7.07
C ASP A 48 -31.15 -2.90 -5.76
N TRP A 49 -30.67 -4.11 -5.42
CA TRP A 49 -29.90 -4.35 -4.19
C TRP A 49 -28.41 -3.99 -4.33
N LYS A 50 -28.01 -3.47 -5.49
CA LYS A 50 -26.65 -3.04 -5.76
C LYS A 50 -26.43 -1.63 -5.21
N THR A 51 -25.38 -1.46 -4.42
CA THR A 51 -24.82 -0.13 -4.17
C THR A 51 -23.95 0.24 -5.37
N PRO A 52 -24.16 1.40 -6.02
CA PRO A 52 -23.26 1.84 -7.08
C PRO A 52 -21.85 1.99 -6.52
N ALA A 53 -20.84 1.70 -7.35
CA ALA A 53 -19.47 1.99 -6.99
C ALA A 53 -19.30 3.50 -6.75
N PRO A 54 -18.45 3.91 -5.78
CA PRO A 54 -18.16 5.32 -5.58
C PRO A 54 -17.53 5.92 -6.83
N GLU A 55 -17.73 7.23 -7.03
CA GLU A 55 -17.01 7.95 -8.08
C GLU A 55 -15.52 7.98 -7.75
N VAL A 56 -14.70 7.45 -8.67
CA VAL A 56 -13.24 7.35 -8.49
C VAL A 56 -12.57 8.42 -9.35
N THR A 57 -12.30 9.57 -8.75
CA THR A 57 -11.47 10.60 -9.39
C THR A 57 -10.00 10.17 -9.37
N SER A 58 -9.24 10.50 -10.42
CA SER A 58 -7.82 10.12 -10.48
C SER A 58 -6.99 11.01 -11.41
N ARG A 59 -5.66 10.90 -11.33
CA ARG A 59 -4.69 11.47 -12.28
C ARG A 59 -4.18 10.39 -13.23
N CYS A 60 -3.99 10.76 -14.49
CA CYS A 60 -3.22 9.97 -15.46
C CYS A 60 -1.72 10.27 -15.30
N GLY A 61 -0.88 9.26 -15.06
CA GLY A 61 0.57 9.46 -14.92
C GLY A 61 1.33 9.60 -16.24
N PHE A 62 0.67 9.45 -17.40
CA PHE A 62 1.29 9.70 -18.70
C PHE A 62 1.21 11.17 -19.15
N CYS A 63 0.17 11.89 -18.72
CA CYS A 63 -0.12 13.25 -19.21
C CYS A 63 -0.77 14.19 -18.18
N ASP A 64 -0.84 13.78 -16.92
CA ASP A 64 -1.39 14.53 -15.78
C ASP A 64 -2.86 14.97 -15.88
N ARG A 65 -3.62 14.48 -16.87
CA ARG A 65 -5.06 14.70 -16.97
C ARG A 65 -5.79 14.18 -15.72
N ARG A 66 -6.69 15.00 -15.17
CA ARG A 66 -7.65 14.61 -14.12
C ARG A 66 -8.85 13.94 -14.77
N LEU A 67 -9.24 12.81 -14.22
CA LEU A 67 -10.28 11.92 -14.70
C LEU A 67 -11.33 11.80 -13.59
N SER A 68 -12.61 11.98 -13.91
CA SER A 68 -13.68 12.00 -12.89
C SER A 68 -14.39 10.66 -12.72
N SER A 69 -14.27 9.74 -13.68
CA SER A 69 -14.87 8.41 -13.61
C SER A 69 -13.89 7.29 -13.92
N TRP A 70 -14.26 6.08 -13.50
CA TRP A 70 -13.49 4.88 -13.79
C TRP A 70 -13.51 4.52 -15.27
N GLU A 71 -14.66 4.68 -15.93
CA GLU A 71 -14.83 4.43 -17.37
C GLU A 71 -13.94 5.38 -18.20
N GLU A 72 -13.95 6.68 -17.86
CA GLU A 72 -13.10 7.67 -18.51
C GLU A 72 -11.61 7.30 -18.34
N ARG A 73 -11.23 6.87 -17.13
CA ARG A 73 -9.88 6.44 -16.83
C ARG A 73 -9.44 5.25 -17.68
N VAL A 74 -10.26 4.21 -17.78
CA VAL A 74 -9.91 3.00 -18.56
C VAL A 74 -9.69 3.35 -20.03
N GLU A 75 -10.62 4.08 -20.65
CA GLU A 75 -10.49 4.42 -22.07
C GLU A 75 -9.30 5.36 -22.31
N HIS A 76 -9.11 6.36 -21.45
CA HIS A 76 -8.02 7.31 -21.56
C HIS A 76 -6.64 6.62 -21.44
N ILE A 77 -6.45 5.78 -20.41
CA ILE A 77 -5.20 5.06 -20.19
C ILE A 77 -4.95 4.05 -21.33
N ALA A 78 -5.99 3.34 -21.78
CA ALA A 78 -5.88 2.43 -22.93
C ALA A 78 -5.39 3.15 -24.19
N SER A 79 -5.79 4.40 -24.40
CA SER A 79 -5.35 5.20 -25.54
C SER A 79 -3.83 5.46 -25.56
N HIS A 80 -3.18 5.57 -24.40
CA HIS A 80 -1.72 5.72 -24.31
C HIS A 80 -1.00 4.42 -24.65
N PHE A 81 -1.47 3.29 -24.12
CA PHE A 81 -0.93 1.97 -24.49
C PHE A 81 -1.07 1.67 -25.99
N ARG A 82 -2.20 2.04 -26.60
CA ARG A 82 -2.38 1.90 -28.07
C ARG A 82 -1.41 2.77 -28.88
N LYS A 83 -0.90 3.86 -28.30
CA LYS A 83 0.12 4.73 -28.90
C LYS A 83 1.55 4.27 -28.60
N GLY A 84 1.72 3.17 -27.86
CA GLY A 84 3.02 2.58 -27.56
C GLY A 84 3.64 2.98 -26.23
N SER A 85 2.96 3.78 -25.40
CA SER A 85 3.45 4.06 -24.04
C SER A 85 3.47 2.78 -23.21
N THR A 86 4.48 2.63 -22.35
CA THR A 86 4.59 1.50 -21.41
C THR A 86 4.50 2.00 -19.97
N MET A 87 4.41 1.10 -18.99
CA MET A 87 4.45 1.51 -17.58
C MET A 87 5.76 2.20 -17.17
N ASP A 88 6.82 2.14 -17.98
CA ASP A 88 8.04 2.93 -17.77
C ASP A 88 7.88 4.41 -18.06
N ASP A 89 6.86 4.78 -18.82
CA ASP A 89 6.52 6.18 -19.11
C ASP A 89 5.59 6.78 -18.05
N TRP A 90 5.05 5.95 -17.14
CA TRP A 90 4.16 6.42 -16.08
C TRP A 90 4.97 7.19 -15.03
N ARG A 91 4.48 8.38 -14.66
CA ARG A 91 5.11 9.26 -13.65
C ARG A 91 4.16 9.49 -12.48
N GLY A 92 4.71 9.43 -11.26
CA GLY A 92 3.98 9.68 -10.01
C GLY A 92 2.78 8.76 -9.73
N GLU A 93 1.96 9.16 -8.77
CA GLU A 93 0.85 8.35 -8.23
C GLU A 93 -0.47 8.45 -9.02
N HIS A 94 -1.48 7.69 -8.60
CA HIS A 94 -2.84 7.79 -9.16
C HIS A 94 -3.64 9.01 -8.67
N ASP A 95 -3.24 9.65 -7.58
CA ASP A 95 -3.99 10.70 -6.87
C ASP A 95 -5.46 10.32 -6.62
N PHE A 96 -5.67 9.09 -6.14
CA PHE A 96 -6.99 8.70 -5.65
C PHE A 96 -7.35 9.49 -4.38
N PRO A 97 -8.64 9.79 -4.16
CA PRO A 97 -9.11 10.35 -2.91
C PRO A 97 -8.71 9.47 -1.71
N PRO A 98 -8.47 10.05 -0.52
CA PRO A 98 -8.02 9.31 0.66
C PRO A 98 -8.91 8.11 1.02
N GLU A 99 -10.22 8.26 0.85
CA GLU A 99 -11.22 7.22 1.09
C GLU A 99 -11.08 6.03 0.15
N ILE A 100 -10.62 6.24 -1.09
CA ILE A 100 -10.34 5.17 -2.06
C ILE A 100 -8.95 4.59 -1.81
N THR A 101 -7.95 5.43 -1.56
CA THR A 101 -6.56 5.00 -1.29
C THR A 101 -6.48 4.02 -0.13
N LYS A 102 -7.26 4.25 0.94
CA LYS A 102 -7.34 3.32 2.09
C LYS A 102 -7.88 1.93 1.74
N GLN A 103 -8.67 1.82 0.67
CA GLN A 103 -9.26 0.57 0.22
C GLN A 103 -8.37 -0.19 -0.78
N VAL A 104 -7.37 0.48 -1.35
CA VAL A 104 -6.41 -0.15 -2.25
C VAL A 104 -5.50 -1.07 -1.45
N THR A 105 -5.47 -2.35 -1.82
CA THR A 105 -4.64 -3.38 -1.19
C THR A 105 -3.89 -4.15 -2.27
N LYS A 106 -2.74 -4.74 -1.92
CA LYS A 106 -1.93 -5.56 -2.84
C LYS A 106 -1.59 -4.81 -4.14
N ALA A 107 -1.20 -3.55 -4.02
CA ALA A 107 -0.83 -2.70 -5.13
C ALA A 107 0.61 -2.21 -4.99
N LEU A 108 1.24 -1.96 -6.13
CA LEU A 108 2.48 -1.19 -6.20
C LEU A 108 2.18 0.26 -6.59
N PRO A 109 3.04 1.20 -6.18
CA PRO A 109 3.10 2.51 -6.79
C PRO A 109 3.12 2.41 -8.32
N PRO A 110 2.27 3.15 -9.04
CA PRO A 110 2.14 3.05 -10.50
C PRO A 110 3.43 3.37 -11.24
N TYR A 111 4.18 4.37 -10.77
CA TYR A 111 5.48 4.75 -11.31
C TYR A 111 6.53 3.63 -11.15
N TYR A 112 6.33 2.70 -10.20
CA TYR A 112 7.26 1.61 -9.94
C TYR A 112 6.93 0.33 -10.71
N ILE A 113 5.72 0.21 -11.26
CA ILE A 113 5.27 -1.01 -11.96
C ILE A 113 6.19 -1.34 -13.14
N GLY A 114 6.60 -0.34 -13.93
CA GLY A 114 7.51 -0.54 -15.07
C GLY A 114 8.82 -1.18 -14.63
N HIS A 115 9.49 -0.57 -13.64
CA HIS A 115 10.73 -1.11 -13.06
C HIS A 115 10.54 -2.51 -12.47
N ASN A 116 9.50 -2.70 -11.63
CA ASN A 116 9.25 -3.97 -10.96
C ASN A 116 8.99 -5.13 -11.93
N SER A 117 8.39 -4.84 -13.10
CA SER A 117 8.13 -5.86 -14.12
C SER A 117 9.40 -6.51 -14.69
N ARG A 118 10.56 -5.84 -14.56
CA ARG A 118 11.86 -6.34 -15.02
C ARG A 118 12.72 -6.93 -13.90
N CYS A 119 12.30 -6.81 -12.65
CA CYS A 119 12.98 -7.47 -11.55
C CYS A 119 12.90 -9.00 -11.75
N LEU A 120 13.91 -9.73 -11.26
CA LEU A 120 13.97 -11.19 -11.36
C LEU A 120 12.68 -11.86 -10.89
N ILE A 121 12.08 -11.31 -9.83
CA ILE A 121 10.82 -11.78 -9.27
C ILE A 121 9.90 -10.58 -9.06
N PRO A 122 9.05 -10.29 -10.07
CA PRO A 122 8.09 -9.19 -9.98
C PRO A 122 7.06 -9.42 -8.86
N PHE A 123 6.52 -8.32 -8.36
CA PHE A 123 5.39 -8.37 -7.44
C PHE A 123 4.21 -9.07 -8.09
N SER A 124 3.51 -9.88 -7.30
CA SER A 124 2.24 -10.47 -7.71
C SER A 124 1.26 -10.51 -6.55
N ALA A 125 0.06 -9.96 -6.77
CA ALA A 125 -1.02 -10.03 -5.80
C ALA A 125 -1.57 -11.46 -5.61
N THR A 126 -1.40 -12.32 -6.62
CA THR A 126 -2.00 -13.66 -6.72
C THR A 126 -1.00 -14.79 -6.58
N ASN A 127 0.27 -14.62 -6.96
CA ASN A 127 1.28 -15.67 -6.88
C ASN A 127 1.81 -15.85 -5.45
N ALA A 128 1.71 -17.06 -4.90
CA ALA A 128 2.19 -17.40 -3.57
C ALA A 128 3.73 -17.33 -3.44
N HIS A 129 4.48 -17.70 -4.49
CA HIS A 129 5.95 -17.67 -4.45
C HIS A 129 6.51 -16.25 -4.34
N ALA A 130 5.87 -15.28 -4.99
CA ALA A 130 6.26 -13.87 -4.87
C ALA A 130 6.01 -13.32 -3.44
N LYS A 131 5.03 -13.87 -2.71
CA LYS A 131 4.73 -13.48 -1.32
C LYS A 131 5.77 -14.03 -0.34
N ASP A 132 6.15 -15.30 -0.50
CA ASP A 132 7.15 -15.95 0.35
C ASP A 132 8.50 -15.20 0.33
N GLN A 133 8.96 -14.78 -0.85
CA GLN A 133 10.20 -14.01 -0.95
C GLN A 133 10.11 -12.63 -0.29
N LEU A 134 8.97 -11.98 -0.43
CA LEU A 134 8.72 -10.69 0.20
C LEU A 134 8.68 -10.82 1.74
N GLU A 135 8.09 -11.90 2.25
CA GLU A 135 8.09 -12.24 3.68
C GLU A 135 9.51 -12.56 4.19
N GLN A 136 10.34 -13.22 3.37
CA GLN A 136 11.74 -13.47 3.69
C GLN A 136 12.55 -12.16 3.76
N ILE A 137 12.36 -11.25 2.79
CA ILE A 137 12.95 -9.90 2.81
C ILE A 137 12.51 -9.15 4.07
N ALA A 138 11.21 -9.11 4.35
CA ALA A 138 10.66 -8.47 5.55
C ALA A 138 11.28 -9.01 6.84
N SER A 139 11.41 -10.34 6.93
CA SER A 139 11.96 -11.01 8.09
C SER A 139 13.45 -10.68 8.30
N ARG A 140 14.22 -10.52 7.23
CA ARG A 140 15.64 -10.07 7.31
C ARG A 140 15.73 -8.62 7.78
N MET A 141 14.90 -7.76 7.22
CA MET A 141 14.85 -6.36 7.60
C MET A 141 14.52 -6.15 9.07
N VAL A 142 13.47 -6.81 9.57
CA VAL A 142 13.09 -6.72 10.98
C VAL A 142 14.24 -7.17 11.87
N ARG A 143 14.92 -8.27 11.51
CA ARG A 143 16.11 -8.74 12.23
C ARG A 143 17.21 -7.67 12.26
N ASN A 144 17.53 -7.05 11.14
CA ASN A 144 18.57 -6.02 11.03
C ASN A 144 18.21 -4.74 11.81
N THR A 145 16.95 -4.30 11.76
CA THR A 145 16.48 -3.16 12.57
C THR A 145 16.47 -3.41 14.08
N ILE A 146 16.23 -4.65 14.53
CA ILE A 146 16.29 -5.00 15.95
C ILE A 146 17.74 -5.02 16.42
N THR A 147 18.67 -5.54 15.61
CA THR A 147 20.09 -5.60 15.98
C THR A 147 20.75 -4.23 16.14
N GLU A 148 20.28 -3.20 15.44
CA GLU A 148 20.80 -1.83 15.59
C GLU A 148 20.26 -1.08 16.82
N ASN A 149 19.15 -1.53 17.41
CA ASN A 149 18.54 -0.91 18.58
C ASN A 149 19.00 -1.51 19.92
N ILE A 150 19.76 -2.61 19.91
CA ILE A 150 20.22 -3.28 21.14
C ILE A 150 21.69 -2.93 21.39
N SER A 151 21.90 -2.04 22.35
CA SER A 151 23.19 -1.84 23.02
C SER A 151 23.70 -3.20 23.55
N PRO A 152 25.00 -3.54 23.44
CA PRO A 152 25.51 -4.92 23.58
C PRO A 152 25.46 -5.52 25.01
N ASN A 153 24.69 -4.96 25.95
CA ASN A 153 24.53 -5.49 27.29
C ASN A 153 23.04 -5.68 27.66
N ALA A 154 22.42 -6.72 27.12
CA ALA A 154 21.30 -7.40 27.76
C ALA A 154 21.11 -8.79 27.15
N VAL A 155 21.78 -9.79 27.73
CA VAL A 155 21.41 -11.19 27.56
C VAL A 155 20.04 -11.36 28.23
N THR A 156 18.96 -11.56 27.49
CA THR A 156 17.77 -12.25 28.01
C THR A 156 17.00 -12.89 26.86
N GLN A 157 16.84 -14.21 26.97
CA GLN A 157 15.97 -15.04 26.15
C GLN A 157 14.53 -14.50 26.21
N GLY A 158 14.00 -14.13 25.06
CA GLY A 158 12.61 -13.70 24.92
C GLY A 158 12.20 -13.86 23.47
N SER A 159 11.57 -14.99 23.15
CA SER A 159 10.87 -15.22 21.89
C SER A 159 9.74 -14.19 21.77
N ALA A 160 10.04 -13.02 21.20
CA ALA A 160 9.04 -12.01 20.93
C ALA A 160 8.16 -12.49 19.77
N SER A 161 6.88 -12.67 20.09
CA SER A 161 5.79 -13.02 19.19
C SER A 161 5.91 -12.31 17.84
N VAL A 162 6.09 -13.10 16.78
CA VAL A 162 6.00 -12.67 15.38
C VAL A 162 4.58 -12.15 15.17
N GLN A 163 4.42 -10.83 15.13
CA GLN A 163 3.17 -10.26 14.65
C GLN A 163 2.99 -10.73 13.20
N THR A 164 1.91 -11.47 12.97
CA THR A 164 1.49 -11.91 11.65
C THR A 164 1.36 -10.69 10.76
N PHE A 165 2.22 -10.55 9.75
CA PHE A 165 2.14 -9.45 8.80
C PHE A 165 0.84 -9.56 8.00
N ASP A 166 -0.01 -8.55 8.12
CA ASP A 166 -1.29 -8.48 7.43
C ASP A 166 -1.13 -8.53 5.90
N ASN A 167 -2.26 -8.77 5.22
CA ASN A 167 -2.44 -8.91 3.76
C ASN A 167 -1.89 -7.76 2.87
N ASN A 168 -1.24 -6.75 3.45
CA ASN A 168 -0.61 -5.60 2.78
C ASN A 168 0.93 -5.59 2.92
N SER A 169 1.54 -6.76 3.11
CA SER A 169 2.97 -7.03 3.33
C SER A 169 3.95 -6.10 2.58
N LEU A 170 3.72 -5.82 1.29
CA LEU A 170 4.66 -5.02 0.49
C LEU A 170 4.66 -3.52 0.84
N GLY A 171 3.48 -2.96 1.16
CA GLY A 171 3.39 -1.58 1.63
C GLY A 171 4.07 -1.38 2.97
N SER A 172 3.82 -2.32 3.90
CA SER A 172 4.49 -2.33 5.20
C SER A 172 6.01 -2.44 5.07
N ILE A 173 6.51 -3.24 4.13
CA ILE A 173 7.95 -3.36 3.87
C ILE A 173 8.53 -2.05 3.33
N PHE A 174 7.90 -1.42 2.34
CA PHE A 174 8.37 -0.13 1.85
C PHE A 174 8.35 0.96 2.92
N GLU A 175 7.36 0.97 3.81
CA GLU A 175 7.31 1.87 4.96
C GLU A 175 8.48 1.62 5.92
N VAL A 176 8.79 0.35 6.23
CA VAL A 176 9.92 -0.03 7.09
C VAL A 176 11.26 0.35 6.44
N LEU A 177 11.44 0.06 5.15
CA LEU A 177 12.60 0.46 4.34
C LEU A 177 12.78 1.98 4.41
N ALA A 178 11.72 2.75 4.09
CA ALA A 178 11.78 4.21 4.03
C ALA A 178 12.07 4.81 5.41
N ALA A 179 11.48 4.25 6.48
CA ALA A 179 11.76 4.66 7.85
C ALA A 179 13.22 4.42 8.25
N HIS A 180 13.81 3.29 7.80
CA HIS A 180 15.23 2.98 8.03
C HIS A 180 16.15 3.98 7.33
N LEU A 181 15.99 4.18 6.01
CA LEU A 181 16.79 5.17 5.30
C LEU A 181 16.62 6.58 5.89
N GLY A 182 15.42 6.89 6.38
CA GLY A 182 15.15 8.13 7.09
C GLY A 182 15.98 8.28 8.38
N ARG A 183 16.18 7.19 9.15
CA ARG A 183 17.09 7.19 10.32
C ARG A 183 18.54 7.32 9.90
N TYR A 184 19.00 6.52 8.94
CA TYR A 184 20.35 6.57 8.40
C TYR A 184 20.71 7.99 7.92
N THR A 185 19.81 8.62 7.18
CA THR A 185 19.98 10.00 6.70
C THR A 185 20.16 10.98 7.84
N ARG A 186 19.35 10.87 8.91
CA ARG A 186 19.49 11.73 10.10
C ARG A 186 20.82 11.54 10.80
N GLN A 187 21.30 10.30 10.92
CA GLN A 187 22.60 10.00 11.52
C GLN A 187 23.74 10.62 10.72
N LYS A 188 23.77 10.42 9.39
CA LYS A 188 24.83 10.99 8.54
C LYS A 188 24.86 12.51 8.58
N LEU A 189 23.69 13.15 8.60
CA LEU A 189 23.59 14.60 8.76
C LEU A 189 24.14 15.08 10.11
N GLN A 190 23.97 14.31 11.21
CA GLN A 190 24.59 14.63 12.51
C GLN A 190 26.11 14.48 12.50
N GLU A 191 26.63 13.55 11.70
CA GLU A 191 28.07 13.38 11.42
C GLU A 191 28.63 14.46 10.48
N GLY A 192 27.81 15.40 10.01
CA GLY A 192 28.19 16.46 9.07
C GLY A 192 28.29 16.01 7.61
N VAL A 193 27.84 14.79 7.29
CA VAL A 193 27.86 14.22 5.94
C VAL A 193 26.47 14.35 5.31
N ILE A 194 26.38 14.93 4.12
CA ILE A 194 25.12 14.93 3.33
C ILE A 194 25.07 13.62 2.54
N PRO A 195 24.12 12.71 2.80
CA PRO A 195 24.02 11.45 2.06
C PRO A 195 23.82 11.69 0.58
N THR A 196 24.65 11.02 -0.24
CA THR A 196 24.46 10.96 -1.69
C THR A 196 23.44 9.89 -2.04
N ASP A 197 22.94 9.94 -3.28
CA ASP A 197 22.06 8.90 -3.84
C ASP A 197 22.71 7.52 -3.73
N GLU A 198 24.02 7.41 -4.01
CA GLU A 198 24.78 6.14 -3.88
C GLU A 198 24.81 5.63 -2.44
N MET A 199 25.00 6.50 -1.44
CA MET A 199 24.99 6.08 -0.04
C MET A 199 23.63 5.52 0.39
N LEU A 200 22.54 6.14 -0.08
CA LEU A 200 21.18 5.69 0.21
C LEU A 200 20.86 4.37 -0.49
N GLN A 201 21.31 4.21 -1.73
CA GLN A 201 21.17 2.98 -2.49
C GLN A 201 21.98 1.84 -1.85
N GLN A 202 23.25 2.06 -1.50
CA GLN A 202 24.09 1.07 -0.84
C GLN A 202 23.49 0.61 0.49
N GLU A 203 23.01 1.55 1.33
CA GLU A 203 22.35 1.21 2.59
C GLU A 203 21.05 0.41 2.38
N SER A 204 20.30 0.73 1.33
CA SER A 204 19.15 -0.06 0.90
C SER A 204 19.53 -1.50 0.54
N ARG A 205 20.53 -1.68 -0.33
CA ARG A 205 20.98 -3.00 -0.80
C ARG A 205 21.48 -3.85 0.36
N ARG A 206 22.25 -3.24 1.27
CA ARG A 206 22.71 -3.86 2.50
C ARG A 206 21.54 -4.35 3.37
N LEU A 207 20.47 -3.56 3.46
CA LEU A 207 19.30 -3.92 4.26
C LEU A 207 18.45 -5.04 3.64
N VAL A 208 18.28 -5.05 2.32
CA VAL A 208 17.42 -6.01 1.60
C VAL A 208 18.15 -7.32 1.27
N TYR A 209 19.39 -7.22 0.80
CA TYR A 209 20.17 -8.33 0.24
C TYR A 209 21.38 -8.73 1.09
N ASP A 210 21.74 -7.96 2.13
CA ASP A 210 23.00 -8.12 2.88
C ASP A 210 24.23 -8.07 1.95
N SER A 211 24.12 -7.24 0.93
CA SER A 211 25.05 -7.12 -0.19
C SER A 211 25.15 -5.65 -0.60
N GLU A 212 26.30 -5.28 -1.16
CA GLU A 212 26.53 -3.97 -1.76
C GLU A 212 26.66 -4.07 -3.30
N ASP A 213 26.34 -5.23 -3.87
CA ASP A 213 26.43 -5.48 -5.32
C ASP A 213 25.48 -4.52 -6.08
N PRO A 214 25.99 -3.70 -7.03
CA PRO A 214 25.16 -2.82 -7.84
C PRO A 214 24.07 -3.53 -8.67
N TRP A 215 24.16 -4.85 -8.86
CA TRP A 215 23.12 -5.65 -9.51
C TRP A 215 21.90 -5.90 -8.63
N ASP A 216 22.03 -5.75 -7.32
CA ASP A 216 20.94 -5.90 -6.36
C ASP A 216 20.04 -4.64 -6.39
N GLN A 217 19.06 -4.61 -7.29
CA GLN A 217 18.16 -3.48 -7.45
C GLN A 217 17.00 -3.49 -6.45
N THR A 218 16.73 -2.33 -5.87
CA THR A 218 15.68 -2.05 -4.91
C THR A 218 14.79 -0.91 -5.39
N ILE A 219 13.65 -0.68 -4.73
CA ILE A 219 12.80 0.51 -5.03
C ILE A 219 13.56 1.83 -4.89
N PHE A 220 14.61 1.84 -4.09
CA PHE A 220 15.44 3.00 -3.82
C PHE A 220 16.47 3.30 -4.92
N ASP A 221 16.55 2.45 -5.95
CA ASP A 221 17.28 2.74 -7.18
C ASP A 221 16.43 3.58 -8.16
N HIS A 222 15.15 3.78 -7.87
CA HIS A 222 14.26 4.56 -8.72
C HIS A 222 14.49 6.09 -8.56
N PRO A 223 14.84 6.82 -9.65
CA PRO A 223 15.23 8.24 -9.56
C PRO A 223 14.16 9.16 -8.95
N GLU A 224 12.89 8.96 -9.31
CA GLU A 224 11.80 9.79 -8.78
C GLU A 224 11.61 9.58 -7.28
N TRP A 225 11.84 8.34 -6.82
CA TRP A 225 11.72 8.01 -5.41
C TRP A 225 12.83 8.69 -4.62
N LEU A 226 14.08 8.57 -5.07
CA LEU A 226 15.22 9.23 -4.44
C LEU A 226 15.07 10.74 -4.39
N ALA A 227 14.62 11.35 -5.49
CA ALA A 227 14.36 12.78 -5.56
C ALA A 227 13.29 13.21 -4.55
N ALA A 228 12.20 12.44 -4.40
CA ALA A 228 11.16 12.70 -3.42
C ALA A 228 11.67 12.56 -1.99
N PHE A 229 12.40 11.48 -1.71
CA PHE A 229 12.96 11.20 -0.39
C PHE A 229 13.95 12.26 0.05
N ARG A 230 14.90 12.65 -0.82
CA ARG A 230 15.89 13.70 -0.53
C ARG A 230 15.23 15.04 -0.24
N ARG A 231 14.21 15.40 -1.02
CA ARG A 231 13.46 16.64 -0.80
C ARG A 231 12.87 16.70 0.61
N GLN A 232 12.32 15.60 1.11
CA GLN A 232 11.73 15.56 2.45
C GLN A 232 12.78 15.47 3.56
N HIS A 233 13.77 14.57 3.43
CA HIS A 233 14.66 14.24 4.53
C HIS A 233 15.93 15.12 4.60
N ILE A 234 16.33 15.74 3.48
CA ILE A 234 17.54 16.55 3.37
C ILE A 234 17.19 18.02 3.13
N GLU A 235 16.33 18.33 2.16
CA GLU A 235 16.11 19.71 1.70
C GLU A 235 15.12 20.49 2.56
N GLN A 236 13.97 19.90 2.93
CA GLN A 236 12.98 20.57 3.81
C GLN A 236 13.54 20.90 5.20
N ARG A 237 14.59 20.20 5.65
CA ARG A 237 15.27 20.49 6.92
C ARG A 237 16.13 21.76 6.86
N LYS A 238 16.66 22.12 5.69
CA LYS A 238 17.41 23.38 5.49
C LYS A 238 16.51 24.62 5.60
N ASN A 239 15.23 24.49 5.24
CA ASN A 239 14.30 25.61 5.18
C ASN A 239 13.52 25.85 6.49
N ASN A 240 13.63 24.96 7.47
CA ASN A 240 12.93 25.09 8.77
C ASN A 240 13.74 25.89 9.83
N SER A 241 14.86 26.55 9.45
CA SER A 241 15.56 27.49 10.33
C SER A 241 15.07 28.93 10.23
N GLU A 242 14.24 29.28 9.25
CA GLU A 242 13.60 30.60 9.11
C GLU A 242 12.13 30.44 8.70
N ASP A 243 11.24 30.87 9.60
CA ASP A 243 9.78 31.05 9.45
C ASP A 243 8.83 29.82 9.36
N ALA A 244 7.83 29.86 10.25
CA ALA A 244 6.87 28.81 10.52
C ALA A 244 5.64 28.81 9.58
N LYS A 245 5.25 27.61 9.12
CA LYS A 245 3.86 27.08 9.00
C LYS A 245 3.93 25.59 8.62
N PRO A 246 3.10 24.70 9.20
CA PRO A 246 3.12 23.29 8.86
C PRO A 246 2.48 23.11 7.48
N ALA A 247 3.32 23.07 6.44
CA ALA A 247 2.88 22.73 5.10
C ALA A 247 2.41 21.26 5.12
N LEU A 248 1.14 21.07 4.75
CA LEU A 248 0.50 19.77 4.56
C LEU A 248 1.43 18.85 3.75
N SER A 249 1.67 17.66 4.30
CA SER A 249 2.67 16.69 3.88
C SER A 249 2.52 16.27 2.41
N LYS A 250 3.47 16.66 1.56
CA LYS A 250 3.64 16.08 0.20
C LYS A 250 4.11 14.62 0.22
N PHE A 251 4.35 14.06 1.40
CA PHE A 251 4.57 12.63 1.56
C PHE A 251 3.28 11.83 1.59
N ASP A 252 2.14 12.47 1.79
CA ASP A 252 0.83 11.79 1.78
C ASP A 252 0.45 11.34 0.37
N SER A 253 1.08 11.94 -0.65
CA SER A 253 0.96 11.59 -2.06
C SER A 253 2.03 10.62 -2.57
N LEU A 254 3.01 10.21 -1.75
CA LEU A 254 4.11 9.31 -2.16
C LEU A 254 4.41 8.20 -1.12
N SER A 255 3.76 8.23 0.03
CA SER A 255 3.78 7.17 1.03
C SER A 255 2.76 6.10 0.63
N LEU A 256 3.21 4.85 0.49
CA LEU A 256 2.32 3.75 0.81
C LEU A 256 1.96 3.90 2.30
N GLY A 257 0.65 3.85 2.60
CA GLY A 257 0.11 3.82 3.95
C GLY A 257 0.24 5.12 4.74
N GLN A 258 -0.74 6.01 4.61
CA GLN A 258 -1.01 7.00 5.65
C GLN A 258 -2.27 6.62 6.43
N ALA A 259 -2.06 6.00 7.59
CA ALA A 259 -2.94 6.14 8.74
C ALA A 259 -2.17 5.70 9.99
N LEU A 260 -1.76 6.67 10.81
CA LEU A 260 -1.81 6.65 12.28
C LEU A 260 -1.08 7.91 12.78
N ARG A 261 -1.79 9.04 12.79
CA ARG A 261 -1.58 10.04 13.84
C ARG A 261 -2.69 9.82 14.86
N MET A 262 -2.29 9.36 16.05
CA MET A 262 -3.13 9.38 17.23
C MET A 262 -3.27 10.84 17.65
N ASP A 263 -4.46 11.40 17.48
CA ASP A 263 -4.81 12.63 18.17
C ASP A 263 -5.12 12.27 19.62
N ASN A 264 -4.17 12.67 20.46
CA ASN A 264 -4.26 12.67 21.91
C ASN A 264 -5.27 13.77 22.29
N ILE A 265 -6.53 13.41 22.57
CA ILE A 265 -7.47 14.32 23.22
C ILE A 265 -7.25 14.17 24.72
N GLY A 266 -6.43 15.06 25.25
CA GLY A 266 -6.38 15.38 26.67
C GLY A 266 -7.51 16.35 27.02
N THR A 267 -8.09 16.09 28.20
CA THR A 267 -9.09 16.82 29.00
C THR A 267 -10.52 16.89 28.47
#